data_AF-A0A9X6NH51-F1
#
_entry.id   AF-A0A9X6NH51-F1
#
_cell.length_a   1.000
_cell.length_b   1.000
_cell.length_c   1.000
_cell.angle_alpha   90.00
_cell.angle_beta   90.00
_cell.angle_gamma   90.00
#
_symmetry.space_group_name_H-M   'P 1'
#
loop_
_entity.id
_entity.type
_entity.pdbx_description
1 polymer ?
#
loop_
_entity_poly.entity_id
_entity_poly.type
_entity_poly.pdbx_seq_one_letter_code
_entity_poly.pdbx_strand_id
1 'polypeptide(L)'
;MLWLQTDKTASGTMNLGGSLTRQAESEAPVSEANMHIANIGRMVEDMENKIRNTLNEIYFGKTKDIVNGLRSTVPLPDQKQQAALRNDLAAAIKKRSERPDLKS
;
A
#
# COMPACT_ATOMS: atom_id res chain seq x y z
N MET A 1 11.36 -10.34 8.25
CA MET A 1 10.12 -11.17 8.31
C MET A 1 9.13 -10.46 9.21
N LEU A 2 7.83 -10.63 8.98
CA LEU A 2 6.78 -10.07 9.84
C LEU A 2 5.92 -11.22 10.37
N TRP A 3 5.69 -11.24 11.68
CA TRP A 3 4.83 -12.23 12.32
C TRP A 3 4.02 -11.56 13.42
N LEU A 4 2.71 -11.69 13.34
CA LEU A 4 1.74 -11.09 14.24
C LEU A 4 0.71 -12.16 14.61
N GLN A 5 0.51 -12.36 15.90
CA GLN A 5 -0.52 -13.25 16.42
C GLN A 5 -1.34 -12.50 17.46
N THR A 6 -2.66 -12.54 17.32
CA THR A 6 -3.59 -12.02 18.33
C THR A 6 -4.68 -13.03 18.57
N ASP A 7 -5.09 -13.15 19.82
CA ASP A 7 -6.22 -13.98 20.21
C ASP A 7 -7.18 -13.14 21.04
N LYS A 8 -8.29 -12.72 20.44
CA LYS A 8 -9.31 -11.88 21.09
C LYS A 8 -10.67 -12.49 20.84
N THR A 9 -11.55 -12.42 21.83
CA THR A 9 -12.91 -12.97 21.74
C THR A 9 -13.70 -12.42 20.54
N ALA A 10 -13.54 -11.14 20.20
CA ALA A 10 -14.25 -10.50 19.09
C ALA A 10 -13.73 -10.89 17.69
N SER A 11 -12.44 -11.21 17.54
CA SER A 11 -11.80 -11.53 16.25
C SER A 11 -11.43 -13.01 16.10
N GLY A 12 -11.58 -13.80 17.16
CA GLY A 12 -10.94 -15.10 17.29
C GLY A 12 -9.41 -15.00 17.28
N THR A 13 -8.77 -16.13 16.99
CA THR A 13 -7.33 -16.22 16.78
C THR A 13 -6.98 -15.77 15.36
N MET A 14 -6.21 -14.70 15.23
CA MET A 14 -5.69 -14.19 13.96
C MET A 14 -4.17 -14.35 13.95
N ASN A 15 -3.68 -15.12 12.98
CA ASN A 15 -2.25 -15.27 12.71
C ASN A 15 -1.95 -14.64 11.34
N LEU A 16 -1.02 -13.71 11.32
CA LEU A 16 -0.64 -12.94 10.16
C LEU A 16 0.89 -12.93 10.07
N GLY A 17 1.41 -13.71 9.13
CA GLY A 17 2.83 -14.00 9.07
C GLY A 17 3.37 -14.20 7.66
N GLY A 18 4.67 -13.93 7.50
CA GLY A 18 5.40 -14.22 6.28
C GLY A 18 6.70 -13.43 6.13
N SER A 19 7.29 -13.53 4.94
CA SER A 19 8.54 -12.87 4.59
C SER A 19 8.43 -12.14 3.26
N LEU A 20 9.26 -11.12 3.09
CA LEU A 20 9.43 -10.39 1.85
C LEU A 20 10.93 -10.24 1.62
N THR A 21 11.39 -10.55 0.42
CA THR A 21 12.77 -10.36 0.00
C THR A 21 12.79 -9.34 -1.13
N ARG A 22 13.70 -8.36 -1.03
CA ARG A 22 13.97 -7.38 -2.08
C ARG A 22 15.49 -7.31 -2.30
N GLN A 23 15.88 -7.02 -3.53
CA GLN A 23 17.27 -6.84 -3.92
C GLN A 23 17.42 -5.46 -4.54
N ALA A 24 18.52 -4.78 -4.24
CA ALA A 24 18.94 -3.55 -4.89
C ALA A 24 20.47 -3.54 -4.98
N GLU A 25 20.96 -2.84 -6.00
CA GLU A 25 22.37 -2.67 -6.29
C GLU A 25 22.63 -1.19 -6.52
N SER A 26 23.76 -0.69 -6.02
CA SER A 26 24.17 0.70 -6.19
C SER A 26 25.68 0.83 -6.08
N GLU A 27 26.26 1.68 -6.92
CA GLU A 27 27.67 2.07 -6.83
C GLU A 27 27.82 3.33 -5.97
N ALA A 28 28.81 3.34 -5.07
CA ALA A 28 29.10 4.50 -4.24
C ALA A 28 30.62 4.69 -4.09
N PRO A 29 31.14 5.94 -4.21
CA PRO A 29 32.55 6.21 -4.02
C PRO A 29 32.96 5.98 -2.55
N VAL A 30 34.21 5.55 -2.35
CA VAL A 30 34.79 5.33 -1.02
C VAL A 30 35.81 6.42 -0.74
N SER A 31 35.62 7.16 0.35
CA SER A 31 36.55 8.21 0.81
C SER A 31 36.60 8.22 2.34
N GLU A 32 37.51 8.99 2.94
CA GLU A 32 37.57 9.16 4.41
C GLU A 32 36.24 9.68 4.99
N ALA A 33 35.51 10.50 4.23
CA ALA A 33 34.18 10.99 4.61
C ALA A 33 33.05 9.97 4.31
N ASN A 34 33.24 9.08 3.33
CA ASN A 34 32.25 8.09 2.90
C ASN A 34 32.85 6.69 2.91
N MET A 35 33.00 6.15 4.12
CA MET A 35 33.50 4.80 4.35
C MET A 35 32.46 3.75 3.92
N HIS A 36 32.90 2.50 3.72
CA HIS A 36 32.02 1.37 3.37
C HIS A 36 30.81 1.23 4.30
N ILE A 37 31.01 1.39 5.62
CA ILE A 37 29.93 1.27 6.60
C ILE A 37 28.86 2.35 6.38
N ALA A 38 29.25 3.59 6.07
CA ALA A 38 28.31 4.67 5.80
C ALA A 38 27.51 4.43 4.50
N ASN A 39 28.17 3.93 3.46
CA ASN A 39 27.52 3.59 2.20
C ASN A 39 26.54 2.42 2.37
N ILE A 40 26.95 1.35 3.08
CA ILE A 40 26.09 0.20 3.40
C ILE A 40 24.92 0.64 4.30
N GLY A 41 25.17 1.48 5.29
CA GLY A 41 24.13 2.00 6.19
C GLY A 41 23.02 2.72 5.44
N ARG A 42 23.38 3.60 4.49
CA ARG A 42 22.40 4.27 3.61
C ARG A 42 21.59 3.28 2.77
N MET A 43 22.25 2.28 2.17
CA MET A 43 21.56 1.24 1.40
C MET A 43 20.57 0.43 2.25
N VAL A 44 20.96 0.07 3.48
CA VAL A 44 20.12 -0.68 4.43
C VAL A 44 18.94 0.17 4.86
N GLU A 45 19.16 1.43 5.26
CA GLU A 45 18.11 2.35 5.68
C GLU A 45 17.03 2.54 4.60
N ASP A 46 17.46 2.83 3.36
CA ASP A 46 16.56 3.00 2.22
C ASP A 46 15.77 1.71 1.94
N MET A 47 16.43 0.56 2.01
CA MET A 47 15.79 -0.73 1.76
C MET A 47 14.81 -1.09 2.87
N GLU A 48 15.15 -0.86 4.13
CA GLU A 48 14.25 -1.09 5.26
C GLU A 48 13.01 -0.19 5.20
N ASN A 49 13.17 1.08 4.84
CA ASN A 49 12.03 1.99 4.64
C ASN A 49 11.08 1.48 3.56
N LYS A 50 11.61 1.02 2.42
CA LYS A 50 10.83 0.43 1.33
C LYS A 50 10.15 -0.88 1.75
N ILE A 51 10.87 -1.76 2.46
CA ILE A 51 10.33 -3.03 2.96
C ILE A 51 9.22 -2.76 3.97
N ARG A 52 9.41 -1.82 4.90
CA ARG A 52 8.40 -1.45 5.91
C ARG A 52 7.11 -0.97 5.27
N ASN A 53 7.20 -0.07 4.29
CA ASN A 53 6.03 0.42 3.55
C ASN A 53 5.32 -0.73 2.81
N THR A 54 6.09 -1.57 2.12
CA THR A 54 5.54 -2.73 1.40
C THR A 54 4.83 -3.72 2.33
N LEU A 55 5.44 -4.01 3.49
CA LEU A 55 4.84 -4.89 4.50
C LEU A 55 3.52 -4.29 4.99
N ASN A 56 3.48 -3.00 5.33
CA ASN A 56 2.25 -2.35 5.79
C ASN A 56 1.12 -2.44 4.75
N GLU A 57 1.40 -2.14 3.50
CA GLU A 57 0.42 -2.20 2.41
C GLU A 57 -0.12 -3.62 2.19
N ILE A 58 0.76 -4.63 2.15
CA ILE A 58 0.34 -6.02 1.92
C ILE A 58 -0.43 -6.55 3.12
N TYR A 59 0.12 -6.40 4.33
CA TYR A 59 -0.37 -7.07 5.52
C TYR A 59 -1.61 -6.43 6.15
N PHE A 60 -1.81 -5.12 5.98
CA PHE A 60 -2.96 -4.42 6.55
C PHE A 60 -3.91 -3.84 5.48
N GLY A 61 -3.44 -3.65 4.26
CA GLY A 61 -4.27 -3.27 3.12
C GLY A 61 -4.78 -4.49 2.38
N LYS A 62 -3.88 -5.19 1.68
CA LYS A 62 -4.26 -6.21 0.69
C LYS A 62 -4.95 -7.42 1.32
N THR A 63 -4.50 -7.91 2.47
CA THR A 63 -5.17 -8.99 3.21
C THR A 63 -6.58 -8.59 3.66
N LYS A 64 -6.76 -7.36 4.16
CA LYS A 64 -8.05 -6.81 4.56
C LYS A 64 -9.01 -6.71 3.37
N ASP A 65 -8.52 -6.23 2.24
CA ASP A 65 -9.31 -6.14 1.01
C ASP A 65 -9.75 -7.51 0.50
N ILE A 66 -8.86 -8.52 0.55
CA ILE A 66 -9.21 -9.91 0.20
C ILE A 66 -10.30 -10.45 1.12
N VAL A 67 -10.17 -10.27 2.44
CA VAL A 67 -11.17 -10.74 3.42
C VAL A 67 -12.52 -10.07 3.18
N ASN A 68 -12.53 -8.75 2.97
CA ASN A 68 -13.76 -8.00 2.69
C ASN A 68 -14.37 -8.36 1.32
N GLY A 69 -13.56 -8.75 0.35
CA GLY A 69 -14.02 -9.24 -0.95
C GLY A 69 -14.71 -10.61 -0.85
N LEU A 70 -14.25 -11.49 0.03
CA LEU A 70 -14.89 -12.79 0.28
C LEU A 70 -16.19 -12.65 1.09
N ARG A 71 -16.22 -11.68 2.02
CA ARG A 71 -17.40 -11.39 2.85
C ARG A 71 -17.55 -9.89 3.00
N SER A 72 -18.44 -9.30 2.20
CA SER A 72 -18.76 -7.88 2.31
C SER A 72 -19.45 -7.61 3.64
N THR A 73 -18.90 -6.67 4.40
CA THR A 73 -19.56 -6.08 5.58
C THR A 73 -20.50 -4.94 5.19
N VAL A 74 -20.38 -4.44 3.96
CA VAL A 74 -21.24 -3.37 3.42
C VAL A 74 -22.50 -3.98 2.82
N PRO A 75 -23.69 -3.48 3.17
CA PRO A 75 -24.95 -3.90 2.54
C PRO A 75 -24.95 -3.69 1.03
N LEU A 76 -25.57 -4.63 0.30
CA LEU A 76 -25.69 -4.57 -1.16
C LEU A 76 -26.24 -3.24 -1.71
N PRO A 77 -27.25 -2.59 -1.08
CA PRO A 77 -27.77 -1.30 -1.54
C PRO A 77 -26.73 -0.18 -1.53
N ASP A 78 -25.94 -0.10 -0.45
CA ASP A 78 -24.91 0.92 -0.27
C ASP A 78 -23.79 0.72 -1.30
N GLN A 79 -23.46 -0.54 -1.59
CA GLN A 79 -22.49 -0.90 -2.61
C GLN A 79 -22.95 -0.46 -4.01
N LYS A 80 -24.24 -0.61 -4.33
CA LYS A 80 -24.84 -0.12 -5.58
C LYS A 80 -24.82 1.40 -5.66
N GLN A 81 -25.13 2.11 -4.56
CA GLN A 81 -25.07 3.57 -4.53
C GLN A 81 -23.64 4.08 -4.72
N GLN A 82 -22.64 3.46 -4.08
CA GLN A 82 -21.23 3.81 -4.29
C GLN A 82 -20.79 3.58 -5.74
N ALA A 83 -21.23 2.49 -6.37
CA ALA A 83 -20.93 2.23 -7.78
C ALA A 83 -21.57 3.28 -8.70
N ALA A 84 -22.82 3.66 -8.45
CA ALA A 84 -23.50 4.72 -9.20
C ALA A 84 -22.79 6.07 -9.06
N LEU A 85 -22.45 6.47 -7.82
CA LEU A 85 -21.72 7.70 -7.55
C LEU A 85 -20.35 7.73 -8.25
N ARG A 86 -19.63 6.60 -8.26
CA ARG A 86 -18.35 6.47 -8.98
C ARG A 86 -18.51 6.68 -10.48
N ASN A 87 -19.56 6.12 -11.08
CA ASN A 87 -19.84 6.30 -12.50
C ASN A 87 -20.20 7.76 -12.82
N ASP A 88 -21.02 8.40 -11.98
CA ASP A 88 -21.38 9.81 -12.13
C ASP A 88 -20.16 10.72 -12.03
N LEU A 89 -19.27 10.46 -11.07
CA LEU A 89 -18.01 11.20 -10.93
C LEU A 89 -17.10 11.01 -12.15
N ALA A 90 -16.95 9.78 -12.65
CA ALA A 90 -16.15 9.50 -13.84
C ALA A 90 -16.70 10.24 -15.08
N ALA A 91 -18.02 10.24 -15.24
CA ALA A 91 -18.69 10.98 -16.31
C ALA A 91 -18.49 12.50 -16.17
N ALA A 92 -18.61 13.05 -14.96
CA ALA A 92 -18.41 14.47 -14.69
C ALA A 92 -16.95 14.91 -14.97
N ILE A 93 -15.97 14.09 -14.59
CA ILE A 93 -14.54 14.36 -14.86
C ILE A 93 -14.28 14.35 -16.37
N LYS A 94 -14.82 13.36 -17.11
CA LYS A 94 -14.68 13.29 -18.57
C LYS A 94 -15.27 14.53 -19.24
N LYS A 95 -16.49 14.91 -18.86
CA LYS A 95 -17.17 16.11 -19.39
C LYS A 95 -16.41 17.40 -19.08
N ARG A 96 -15.72 17.48 -17.94
CA ARG A 96 -14.86 18.62 -17.58
C ARG A 96 -13.57 18.64 -18.42
N SER A 97 -12.97 17.48 -18.67
CA SER A 97 -11.76 17.37 -19.50
C SER A 97 -12.01 17.70 -20.98
N GLU A 98 -13.22 17.47 -21.47
CA GLU A 98 -13.63 17.77 -22.85
C GLU A 98 -14.07 19.23 -23.06
N ARG A 99 -14.10 20.04 -21.99
CA ARG A 99 -14.44 21.46 -22.06
C ARG A 99 -13.17 22.31 -21.81
N PRO A 100 -12.26 22.42 -22.79
CA PRO A 100 -11.15 23.37 -22.70
C PRO A 100 -11.76 24.78 -22.63
N ASP A 101 -11.20 25.58 -21.73
CA ASP A 101 -11.75 26.86 -21.32
C ASP A 101 -12.05 27.79 -22.52
N LEU A 102 -13.33 28.16 -22.67
CA LEU A 102 -13.72 29.45 -23.23
C LEU A 102 -13.20 30.52 -22.28
N LYS A 103 -11.95 30.97 -22.46
CA LYS A 103 -11.46 32.22 -21.89
C LYS A 103 -11.32 33.23 -23.03
N SER A 104 -12.27 34.18 -23.02
CA SER A 104 -12.17 35.53 -23.58
C SER A 104 -11.07 36.32 -22.89
#